data_AF-A0A5C8QI08-F1
#
_entry.id   AF-A0A5C8QI08-F1
#
_cell.length_a   1.000
_cell.length_b   1.000
_cell.length_c   1.000
_cell.angle_alpha   90.00
_cell.angle_beta   90.00
_cell.angle_gamma   90.00
#
_symmetry.space_group_name_H-M   'P 1'
#
loop_
_entity.id
_entity.type
_entity.pdbx_description
1 polymer ?
#
loop_
_entity_poly.entity_id
_entity_poly.type
_entity_poly.pdbx_seq_one_letter_code
_entity_poly.pdbx_strand_id
1 'polypeptide(L)'
;MREKEAATAAALLELGDDAAPAFQLQPSRGTLDAAVPVDPTIYRLYEVVQVHGPTIKELIHGQCGDGIMSAINFRLDVRRVPDPAGDRVVITLDGKYLPYQW
;
A
#
# COMPACT_ATOMS: atom_id res chain seq x y z
N MET A 1 -6.07 9.91 -11.78
CA MET A 1 -7.53 9.76 -11.52
C MET A 1 -8.29 9.82 -12.84
N ARG A 2 -9.55 9.38 -12.90
CA ARG A 2 -10.39 9.66 -14.09
C ARG A 2 -10.79 11.14 -14.10
N GLU A 3 -11.03 11.71 -15.29
CA GLU A 3 -11.35 13.14 -15.47
C GLU A 3 -12.46 13.64 -14.52
N LYS A 4 -13.58 12.92 -14.45
CA LYS A 4 -14.70 13.27 -13.56
C LYS A 4 -14.29 13.28 -12.08
N GLU A 5 -13.48 12.32 -11.64
CA GLU A 5 -13.01 12.23 -10.25
C GLU A 5 -12.05 13.38 -9.94
N ALA A 6 -11.14 13.69 -10.87
CA ALA A 6 -10.18 14.78 -10.73
C ALA A 6 -10.89 16.15 -10.63
N ALA A 7 -11.87 16.41 -11.50
CA ALA A 7 -12.66 17.64 -11.47
C ALA A 7 -13.49 17.75 -10.18
N THR A 8 -14.10 16.64 -9.74
CA THR A 8 -14.86 16.61 -8.48
C THR A 8 -13.95 16.90 -7.27
N ALA A 9 -12.76 16.30 -7.24
CA ALA A 9 -11.79 16.53 -6.16
C ALA A 9 -11.28 17.97 -6.14
N ALA A 10 -10.92 18.53 -7.30
CA ALA A 10 -10.45 19.91 -7.39
C ALA A 10 -11.52 20.91 -6.91
N ALA A 11 -12.78 20.71 -7.31
CA ALA A 11 -13.90 21.55 -6.88
C ALA A 11 -14.19 21.42 -5.37
N LEU A 12 -14.18 20.18 -4.84
CA LEU A 12 -14.43 19.93 -3.42
C LEU A 12 -13.36 20.55 -2.52
N LEU A 13 -12.12 20.61 -3.01
CA LEU A 13 -10.98 21.18 -2.30
C LEU A 13 -10.72 22.65 -2.65
N GLU A 14 -11.60 23.28 -3.46
CA GLU A 14 -11.50 24.67 -3.89
C GLU A 14 -10.14 25.03 -4.53
N LEU A 15 -9.62 24.13 -5.36
CA LEU A 15 -8.31 24.28 -6.01
C LEU A 15 -8.42 24.99 -7.38
N GLY A 16 -7.31 25.58 -7.82
CA GLY A 16 -7.20 26.25 -9.13
C GLY A 16 -7.29 25.29 -10.33
N ASP A 17 -7.38 25.88 -11.51
CA ASP A 17 -7.60 25.17 -12.78
C ASP A 17 -6.48 24.16 -13.14
N ASP A 18 -5.31 24.28 -12.52
CA ASP A 18 -4.16 23.40 -12.71
C ASP A 18 -4.24 22.09 -11.89
N ALA A 19 -5.08 22.03 -10.86
CA ALA A 19 -5.17 20.88 -9.96
C ALA A 19 -5.79 19.64 -10.63
N ALA A 20 -6.88 19.79 -11.39
CA ALA A 20 -7.53 18.66 -12.05
C ALA A 20 -6.63 18.00 -13.13
N PRO A 21 -5.88 18.75 -13.96
CA PRO A 21 -4.82 18.19 -14.79
C PRO A 21 -3.74 17.47 -13.97
N ALA A 22 -3.26 18.07 -12.86
CA ALA A 22 -2.23 17.47 -12.03
C ALA A 22 -2.66 16.11 -11.43
N PHE A 23 -3.91 15.97 -10.97
CA PHE A 23 -4.44 14.70 -10.45
C PHE A 23 -4.57 13.57 -11.49
N GLN A 24 -4.49 13.91 -12.78
CA GLN A 24 -4.55 12.94 -13.87
C GLN A 24 -3.16 12.46 -14.30
N LEU A 25 -2.09 13.19 -13.96
CA LEU A 25 -0.74 12.77 -14.24
C LEU A 25 -0.37 11.51 -13.46
N GLN A 26 0.45 10.67 -14.08
CA GLN A 26 1.07 9.55 -13.37
C GLN A 26 2.06 10.10 -12.33
N PRO A 27 1.89 9.82 -11.04
CA PRO A 27 2.77 10.36 -10.02
C PRO A 27 4.11 9.62 -9.99
N SER A 28 5.17 10.32 -9.60
CA SER A 28 6.35 9.70 -9.03
C SER A 28 5.96 9.02 -7.72
N ARG A 29 6.20 7.70 -7.61
CA ARG A 29 5.89 6.92 -6.41
C ARG A 29 7.15 6.72 -5.57
N GLY A 30 6.96 6.61 -4.25
CA GLY A 30 8.06 6.53 -3.29
C GLY A 30 8.46 7.92 -2.82
N THR A 31 7.85 8.36 -1.71
CA THR A 31 7.99 9.71 -1.15
C THR A 31 8.72 9.70 0.19
N LEU A 32 9.38 8.60 0.55
CA LEU A 32 10.18 8.57 1.76
C LEU A 32 11.51 9.27 1.48
N ASP A 33 11.78 10.34 2.23
CA ASP A 33 13.03 11.11 2.13
C ASP A 33 14.27 10.31 2.58
N ALA A 34 14.06 9.18 3.26
CA ALA A 34 15.09 8.29 3.74
C ALA A 34 14.74 6.82 3.48
N ALA A 35 15.78 5.98 3.37
CA ALA A 35 15.61 4.53 3.16
C ALA A 35 14.91 3.82 4.34
N VAL A 36 14.98 4.40 5.55
CA VAL A 36 14.29 3.92 6.75
C VAL A 36 13.29 4.99 7.19
N PRO A 37 12.00 4.66 7.35
CA PRO A 37 11.01 5.61 7.85
C PRO A 37 11.35 6.08 9.26
N VAL A 38 11.16 7.38 9.54
CA VAL A 38 11.33 7.94 10.89
C VAL A 38 10.00 8.23 11.58
N ASP A 39 8.91 8.34 10.82
CA ASP A 39 7.57 8.44 11.39
C ASP A 39 7.22 7.13 12.13
N PRO A 40 6.84 7.19 13.43
CA PRO A 40 6.58 5.98 14.22
C PRO A 40 5.45 5.11 13.67
N THR A 41 4.42 5.69 13.06
CA THR A 41 3.27 4.93 12.54
C THR A 41 3.68 4.12 11.32
N ILE A 42 4.45 4.71 10.41
CA ILE A 42 4.99 4.04 9.22
C ILE A 42 6.09 3.05 9.61
N TYR A 43 6.95 3.40 10.57
CA TYR A 43 8.07 2.55 11.00
C TYR A 43 7.63 1.18 11.50
N ARG A 44 6.46 1.07 12.14
CA ARG A 44 5.94 -0.23 12.60
C ARG A 44 5.66 -1.22 11.47
N LEU A 45 5.22 -0.73 10.30
CA LEU A 45 5.04 -1.60 9.12
C LEU A 45 6.39 -2.07 8.58
N TYR A 46 7.40 -1.20 8.61
CA TYR A 46 8.76 -1.56 8.24
C TYR A 46 9.35 -2.60 9.21
N GLU A 47 9.12 -2.45 10.51
CA GLU A 47 9.53 -3.40 11.55
C GLU A 47 8.85 -4.77 11.37
N VAL A 48 7.56 -4.82 11.03
CA VAL A 48 6.86 -6.08 10.69
C VAL A 48 7.57 -6.81 9.54
N VAL A 49 7.97 -6.09 8.48
CA VAL A 49 8.70 -6.69 7.37
C VAL A 49 10.11 -7.14 7.79
N GLN A 50 10.80 -6.37 8.64
CA GLN A 50 12.11 -6.81 9.15
C GLN A 50 12.02 -8.08 10.00
N VAL A 51 11.02 -8.17 10.88
CA VAL A 51 10.87 -9.29 11.81
C VAL A 51 10.29 -10.52 11.11
N HIS A 52 9.27 -10.34 10.26
CA HIS A 52 8.50 -11.45 9.68
C HIS A 52 8.72 -11.66 8.19
N GLY A 53 9.49 -10.80 7.50
CA GLY A 53 9.75 -10.91 6.06
C GLY A 53 10.24 -12.29 5.62
N PRO A 54 11.24 -12.90 6.29
CA PRO A 54 11.66 -14.27 5.98
C PRO A 54 10.53 -15.29 6.15
N THR A 55 9.74 -15.20 7.22
CA THR A 55 8.59 -16.10 7.44
C THR A 55 7.53 -15.94 6.36
N ILE A 56 7.20 -14.70 5.98
CA ILE A 56 6.23 -14.41 4.92
C ILE A 56 6.71 -14.98 3.58
N LYS A 57 8.00 -14.80 3.25
CA LYS A 57 8.62 -15.37 2.06
C LYS A 57 8.45 -16.90 2.02
N GLU A 58 8.83 -17.59 3.09
CA GLU A 58 8.72 -19.05 3.16
C GLU A 58 7.27 -19.52 3.09
N LEU A 59 6.32 -18.79 3.68
CA LEU A 59 4.90 -19.14 3.59
C LEU A 59 4.35 -18.96 2.17
N ILE A 60 4.74 -17.91 1.45
CA ILE A 60 4.38 -17.72 0.04
C ILE A 60 4.96 -18.86 -0.80
N HIS A 61 6.24 -19.17 -0.62
CA HIS A 61 6.91 -20.24 -1.38
C HIS A 61 6.33 -21.62 -1.06
N GLY A 62 6.04 -21.90 0.21
CA GLY A 62 5.44 -23.17 0.64
C GLY A 62 4.00 -23.36 0.17
N GLN A 63 3.20 -22.30 0.09
CA GLN A 63 1.78 -22.40 -0.29
C GLN A 63 1.52 -22.19 -1.78
N CYS A 64 2.33 -21.37 -2.46
CA CYS A 64 2.10 -20.96 -3.85
C CYS A 64 3.19 -21.45 -4.82
N GLY A 65 4.39 -21.75 -4.33
CA GLY A 65 5.57 -22.08 -5.15
C GLY A 65 6.51 -20.89 -5.37
N ASP A 66 7.56 -21.10 -6.17
CA ASP A 66 8.56 -20.06 -6.46
C ASP A 66 7.98 -18.91 -7.27
N GLY A 67 8.04 -17.70 -6.70
CA GLY A 67 7.42 -16.51 -7.24
C GLY A 67 7.28 -15.40 -6.19
N ILE A 68 6.41 -14.43 -6.49
CA ILE A 68 6.17 -13.24 -5.63
C ILE A 68 4.69 -12.87 -5.54
N MET A 69 4.34 -12.15 -4.47
CA MET A 69 3.11 -11.38 -4.38
C MET A 69 3.31 -10.02 -5.08
N SER A 70 2.48 -9.69 -6.06
CA SER A 70 2.55 -8.41 -6.76
C SER A 70 2.20 -7.24 -5.84
N ALA A 71 2.98 -6.15 -5.92
CA ALA A 71 2.64 -4.85 -5.34
C ALA A 71 2.00 -3.88 -6.38
N ILE A 72 1.69 -4.37 -7.58
CA ILE A 72 1.07 -3.59 -8.67
C ILE A 72 -0.36 -4.06 -8.93
N ASN A 73 -0.56 -5.36 -9.20
CA ASN A 73 -1.89 -5.95 -9.15
C ASN A 73 -2.18 -6.30 -7.69
N PHE A 74 -2.54 -5.25 -6.95
CA PHE A 74 -2.51 -5.22 -5.50
C PHE A 74 -3.65 -4.38 -4.95
N ARG A 75 -4.18 -4.77 -3.80
CA ARG A 75 -5.19 -4.04 -3.02
C ARG A 75 -4.74 -3.98 -1.56
N LEU A 76 -5.08 -2.87 -0.92
CA LEU A 76 -4.83 -2.62 0.50
C LEU A 76 -6.12 -2.16 1.16
N ASP A 77 -6.41 -2.75 2.32
CA ASP A 77 -7.50 -2.33 3.19
C ASP A 77 -6.99 -2.14 4.62
N VAL A 78 -7.52 -1.14 5.32
CA VAL A 78 -7.25 -0.89 6.73
C VAL A 78 -8.57 -0.72 7.45
N ARG A 79 -8.82 -1.59 8.42
CA ARG A 79 -10.03 -1.56 9.23
C ARG A 79 -9.71 -1.56 10.72
N ARG A 80 -10.47 -0.79 11.47
CA ARG A 80 -10.51 -0.85 12.93
C ARG A 80 -11.48 -1.95 13.35
N VAL A 81 -11.05 -2.81 14.27
CA VAL A 81 -11.90 -3.87 14.82
C VAL A 81 -11.92 -3.77 16.35
N PRO A 82 -13.10 -3.83 16.98
CA PRO A 82 -13.21 -3.87 18.44
C PRO A 82 -12.50 -5.08 19.01
N ASP A 83 -11.81 -4.91 20.14
CA ASP A 83 -11.15 -5.98 20.88
C ASP A 83 -11.24 -5.71 22.39
N PRO A 84 -11.43 -6.75 23.23
CA PRO A 84 -11.57 -6.57 24.68
C PRO A 84 -10.43 -5.80 25.36
N ALA A 85 -9.21 -5.85 24.81
CA ALA A 85 -8.04 -5.15 25.34
C ALA A 85 -7.81 -3.76 24.72
N GLY A 86 -8.73 -3.29 23.88
CA GLY A 86 -8.62 -2.07 23.10
C GLY A 86 -8.51 -2.37 21.61
N ASP A 87 -9.18 -1.54 20.81
CA ASP A 87 -9.37 -1.79 19.38
C ASP A 87 -8.08 -2.06 18.62
N ARG A 88 -8.18 -2.96 17.66
CA ARG A 88 -7.06 -3.36 16.80
C ARG A 88 -7.18 -2.75 15.42
N VAL A 89 -6.05 -2.63 14.75
CA VAL A 89 -5.96 -2.29 13.33
C VAL A 89 -5.67 -3.56 12.56
N VAL A 90 -6.54 -3.91 11.62
CA VAL A 90 -6.31 -4.99 10.67
C VAL A 90 -5.92 -4.37 9.34
N ILE A 91 -4.75 -4.75 8.85
CA ILE A 91 -4.25 -4.39 7.54
C ILE A 91 -4.30 -5.64 6.67
N THR A 92 -4.95 -5.55 5.51
CA THR A 92 -4.99 -6.63 4.53
C THR A 92 -4.16 -6.23 3.31
N LEU A 93 -3.20 -7.07 2.97
CA LEU A 93 -2.36 -6.95 1.77
C LEU A 93 -2.78 -8.08 0.81
N ASP A 94 -3.46 -7.72 -0.28
CA ASP A 94 -3.98 -8.68 -1.25
C ASP A 94 -3.32 -8.43 -2.60
N GLY A 95 -2.34 -9.26 -2.94
CA GLY A 95 -1.58 -9.16 -4.18
C GLY A 95 -1.68 -10.43 -5.02
N LYS A 96 -1.78 -10.25 -6.34
CA LYS A 96 -1.75 -11.35 -7.28
C LYS A 96 -0.42 -12.12 -7.17
N TYR A 97 -0.48 -13.44 -7.03
CA TYR A 97 0.69 -14.30 -7.14
C TYR A 97 1.21 -14.36 -8.58
N LEU A 98 2.52 -14.21 -8.73
CA LEU A 98 3.24 -14.25 -10.01
C LEU A 98 4.33 -15.33 -9.92
N PRO A 99 4.15 -16.50 -10.58
CA PRO A 99 5.15 -17.55 -10.57
C PRO A 99 6.38 -17.14 -11.38
N TYR A 100 7.55 -17.55 -10.94
CA TYR A 100 8.77 -17.43 -11.74
C TYR A 100 8.85 -18.56 -12.76
N GLN A 101 9.26 -18.20 -13.97
CA GLN A 101 9.57 -19.15 -15.04
C GLN A 101 11.02 -18.91 -15.43
N TRP A 102 11.82 -19.97 -15.31
CA TRP A 102 13.22 -20.02 -15.69
C TRP A 102 13.36 -20.81 -16.98
#